data_AF-A0A9X3J5T1-F1
#
_entry.id   AF-A0A9X3J5T1-F1
#
_cell.length_a   1.000
_cell.length_b   1.000
_cell.length_c   1.000
_cell.angle_alpha   90.00
_cell.angle_beta   90.00
_cell.angle_gamma   90.00
#
_symmetry.space_group_name_H-M   'P 1'
#
loop_
_entity.id
_entity.type
_entity.pdbx_description
1 polymer ?
#
loop_
_entity_poly.entity_id
_entity_poly.type
_entity_poly.pdbx_seq_one_letter_code
_entity_poly.pdbx_strand_id
1 'polypeptide(L)' 'MEEDFDLKKWENAKWKLKDLYPQLTDSDLIWRHETKNALYNMIATKLLISNKEFSDLIDSL' A
#
# COMPACT_ATOMS: atom_id res chain seq x y z
N MET A 1 -9.90 -13.52 -13.19
CA MET A 1 -9.69 -12.06 -13.32
C MET A 1 -8.91 -11.68 -12.08
N GLU A 2 -7.64 -11.32 -12.23
CA GLU A 2 -6.93 -10.63 -11.15
C GLU A 2 -7.76 -9.40 -10.81
N GLU A 3 -8.17 -9.30 -9.55
CA GLU A 3 -9.04 -8.22 -9.07
C GLU A 3 -8.46 -6.89 -9.53
N ASP A 4 -9.23 -6.16 -10.35
CA ASP A 4 -8.88 -4.81 -10.78
C ASP A 4 -8.50 -4.02 -9.54
N PHE A 5 -7.21 -3.68 -9.43
CA PHE A 5 -6.69 -2.89 -8.34
C PHE A 5 -7.46 -1.56 -8.33
N ASP A 6 -8.38 -1.42 -7.37
CA ASP A 6 -9.28 -0.28 -7.31
C ASP A 6 -8.49 0.96 -6.90
N LEU A 7 -8.09 1.72 -7.92
CA LEU A 7 -7.36 2.97 -7.80
C LEU A 7 -8.03 3.94 -6.82
N LYS A 8 -9.38 3.97 -6.75
CA LYS A 8 -10.08 4.88 -5.83
C LYS A 8 -9.94 4.42 -4.39
N LYS A 9 -10.03 3.11 -4.14
CA LYS A 9 -9.76 2.54 -2.80
C LYS A 9 -8.30 2.74 -2.41
N TRP A 10 -7.37 2.56 -3.35
CA TRP A 10 -5.95 2.80 -3.09
C TRP A 10 -5.65 4.25 -2.73
N GLU A 11 -6.20 5.23 -3.44
CA GLU A 11 -5.99 6.64 -3.12
C GLU A 11 -6.49 6.96 -1.70
N ASN A 12 -7.64 6.42 -1.28
CA ASN A 12 -8.12 6.58 0.10
C ASN A 12 -7.19 5.91 1.12
N ALA A 13 -6.74 4.68 0.85
CA ALA A 13 -5.80 3.96 1.72
C ALA A 13 -4.47 4.71 1.83
N LYS A 14 -3.98 5.29 0.72
CA LYS A 14 -2.77 6.12 0.67
C LYS A 14 -2.84 7.31 1.62
N TRP A 15 -3.95 8.04 1.66
CA TRP A 15 -4.12 9.16 2.60
C TRP A 15 -4.03 8.70 4.05
N LYS A 16 -4.71 7.59 4.40
CA LYS A 16 -4.65 7.02 5.75
C LYS A 16 -3.26 6.50 6.11
N LEU A 17 -2.56 5.88 5.16
CA LEU A 17 -1.19 5.43 5.34
C LEU A 17 -0.22 6.59 5.60
N LYS A 18 -0.38 7.73 4.94
CA LYS A 18 0.46 8.92 5.21
C LYS A 18 0.22 9.49 6.60
N ASP A 19 -1.02 9.43 7.09
CA ASP A 19 -1.37 9.87 8.45
C ASP A 19 -0.77 8.95 9.51
N LEU A 20 -0.90 7.63 9.33
CA LEU A 20 -0.36 6.61 10.24
C LEU A 20 1.16 6.48 10.18
N TYR A 21 1.75 6.66 8.99
CA TYR A 21 3.18 6.47 8.74
C TYR A 21 3.77 7.68 8.00
N PRO A 22 4.10 8.77 8.72
CA PRO A 22 4.67 9.99 8.13
C PRO A 22 6.00 9.77 7.38
N GLN A 23 6.68 8.64 7.64
CA GLN A 23 7.89 8.22 6.94
C GLN A 23 7.66 7.73 5.48
N LEU A 24 6.40 7.44 5.12
CA LEU A 24 6.02 7.06 3.76
C LEU A 24 5.87 8.33 2.92
N THR A 25 6.69 8.42 1.88
CA THR A 25 6.63 9.52 0.92
C THR A 25 5.62 9.21 -0.18
N ASP A 26 5.18 10.23 -0.91
CA ASP A 26 4.33 10.01 -2.08
C ASP A 26 4.97 9.06 -3.09
N SER A 27 6.30 9.06 -3.22
CA SER A 27 7.01 8.15 -4.10
C SER A 27 6.89 6.68 -3.69
N ASP A 28 6.77 6.40 -2.39
CA ASP A 28 6.59 5.04 -1.88
C ASP A 28 5.15 4.52 -2.08
N LEU A 29 4.20 5.45 -2.19
CA LEU A 29 2.76 5.14 -2.31
C LEU A 29 2.25 5.28 -3.75
N ILE A 30 3.11 5.68 -4.69
CA ILE A 30 2.77 5.72 -6.12
C ILE A 30 2.78 4.29 -6.67
N TRP A 31 1.68 3.91 -7.31
CA TRP A 31 1.62 2.69 -8.08
C TRP A 31 2.32 2.88 -9.44
N ARG A 32 3.50 2.27 -9.61
CA ARG A 32 4.38 2.44 -10.78
C ARG A 32 4.26 1.33 -11.84
N HIS A 33 3.03 0.92 -12.17
CA HIS A 33 2.71 -0.12 -13.16
C HIS A 33 3.15 -1.57 -12.82
N GLU A 34 3.56 -1.81 -11.58
CA GLU A 34 3.84 -3.15 -11.07
C GLU A 34 2.60 -3.83 -10.48
N THR A 35 2.69 -5.06 -10.01
CA THR A 35 1.53 -5.75 -9.40
C THR A 35 1.19 -5.15 -8.03
N LYS A 36 -0.08 -5.27 -7.59
CA LYS A 36 -0.51 -4.93 -6.21
C LYS A 36 0.45 -5.51 -5.17
N ASN A 37 0.85 -6.76 -5.36
CA ASN A 37 1.72 -7.47 -4.44
C ASN A 37 3.15 -6.89 -4.40
N ALA A 38 3.67 -6.38 -5.53
CA ALA A 38 4.97 -5.73 -5.57
C ALA A 38 4.96 -4.40 -4.80
N LEU A 39 3.93 -3.58 -5.01
CA LEU A 39 3.69 -2.35 -4.24
C LEU A 39 3.59 -2.64 -2.73
N TYR A 40 2.79 -3.66 -2.38
CA TYR A 40 2.60 -4.05 -0.98
C TYR A 40 3.90 -4.54 -0.35
N ASN A 41 4.69 -5.35 -1.06
CA ASN A 41 6.01 -5.79 -0.61
C ASN A 41 6.97 -4.62 -0.38
N MET A 42 7.00 -3.65 -1.30
CA MET A 42 7.89 -2.50 -1.19
C MET A 42 7.56 -1.66 0.06
N ILE A 43 6.27 -1.37 0.27
CA ILE A 43 5.81 -0.59 1.43
C ILE A 43 6.03 -1.38 2.72
N ALA A 44 5.65 -2.67 2.76
CA ALA A 44 5.86 -3.54 3.91
C ALA A 44 7.34 -3.61 4.32
N THR A 45 8.25 -3.73 3.33
CA THR A 45 9.70 -3.71 3.55
C THR A 45 10.16 -2.40 4.21
N LYS A 46 9.62 -1.26 3.77
CA LYS A 46 9.94 0.05 4.34
C LYS A 46 9.38 0.23 5.76
N LEU A 47 8.26 -0.40 6.06
CA LEU A 47 7.64 -0.43 7.37
C LEU A 47 8.20 -1.52 8.29
N LEU A 48 9.14 -2.35 7.80
CA LEU A 48 9.71 -3.50 8.51
C LEU A 48 8.65 -4.51 9.00
N ILE A 49 7.57 -4.67 8.22
CA ILE A 49 6.52 -5.65 8.46
C ILE A 49 6.44 -6.64 7.30
N SER A 50 5.74 -7.76 7.51
CA SER A 50 5.47 -8.71 6.44
C SER A 50 4.43 -8.18 5.45
N ASN A 51 4.47 -8.68 4.22
CA ASN A 51 3.44 -8.41 3.21
C ASN A 51 2.03 -8.74 3.72
N LYS A 52 1.91 -9.82 4.50
CA LYS A 52 0.64 -10.24 5.10
C LYS A 52 0.13 -9.19 6.08
N GLU A 53 0.98 -8.74 7.01
CA GLU A 53 0.61 -7.68 7.96
C GLU A 53 0.22 -6.39 7.25
N PHE A 54 0.92 -6.04 6.17
CA PHE A 54 0.54 -4.88 5.36
C PHE A 54 -0.80 -5.09 4.64
N SER A 55 -1.06 -6.28 4.08
CA SER A 55 -2.35 -6.59 3.46
C SER A 55 -3.50 -6.51 4.47
N ASP A 56 -3.33 -7.13 5.64
CA ASP A 56 -4.32 -7.11 6.73
C ASP A 56 -4.57 -5.67 7.21
N LEU A 57 -3.52 -4.83 7.24
CA LEU A 57 -3.63 -3.41 7.55
C LEU A 57 -4.47 -2.68 6.50
N ILE A 58 -4.22 -2.91 5.20
CA ILE A 58 -4.99 -2.26 4.13
C ILE A 58 -6.45 -2.71 4.14
N ASP A 59 -6.71 -3.99 4.42
CA ASP A 59 -8.07 -4.53 4.52
C ASP A 59 -8.84 -3.97 5.74
N SER A 60 -8.12 -3.46 6.75
CA SER A 60 -8.69 -2.79 7.93
C SER A 60 -8.93 -1.27 7.73
N LEU A 61 -8.46 -0.68 6.63
CA LEU A 61 -8.60 0.76 6.33
C LEU A 61 -9.85 1.04 5.51
#